data_AF-A0A842HAA9-F1
#
_entry.id   AF-A0A842HAA9-F1
#
_cell.length_a   1.000
_cell.length_b   1.000
_cell.length_c   1.000
_cell.angle_alpha   90.00
_cell.angle_beta   90.00
_cell.angle_gamma   90.00
#
_symmetry.space_group_name_H-M   'P 1'
#
loop_
_entity.id
_entity.type
_entity.pdbx_description
1 polymer ?
#
loop_
_entity_poly.entity_id
_entity_poly.type
_entity_poly.pdbx_seq_one_letter_code
_entity_poly.pdbx_strand_id
1 'polypeptide(L)'
;MKIPTLLHKCAPVVLAAVLGASASVCTLRAQVVPIKRRAVILAAGERYLVTFDQQKLDEINSLKYPFAFEAEQAPATVETPQTQTAPELPSLTDEQVLAAFSSKFNPTGMMARGDVNYLLVPLGKETRPVAAGSLIRFNYQNEAYDVRLGEVTDDEYTLQLGEARLVRRLDKSFDPDRIKRFTPQP
;
A
#
# COMPACT_ATOMS: atom_id res chain seq x y z
N MET A 1 -44.48 1.89 59.35
CA MET A 1 -45.27 0.65 59.50
C MET A 1 -45.70 0.16 58.12
N LYS A 2 -45.43 -1.12 57.83
CA LYS A 2 -46.06 -2.01 56.83
C LYS A 2 -45.85 -1.76 55.31
N ILE A 3 -44.85 -2.45 54.76
CA ILE A 3 -44.90 -3.27 53.52
C ILE A 3 -45.72 -4.56 53.86
N PRO A 4 -46.30 -5.44 52.96
CA PRO A 4 -46.22 -5.61 51.49
C PRO A 4 -47.58 -5.86 50.78
N THR A 5 -47.58 -6.02 49.44
CA THR A 5 -48.28 -7.18 48.82
C THR A 5 -47.71 -7.52 47.44
N LEU A 6 -47.15 -8.72 47.34
CA LEU A 6 -46.77 -9.44 46.13
C LEU A 6 -48.03 -10.04 45.48
N LEU A 7 -48.09 -10.08 44.15
CA LEU A 7 -48.78 -11.17 43.49
C LEU A 7 -48.11 -11.52 42.15
N HIS A 8 -47.43 -12.65 42.18
CA HIS A 8 -47.00 -13.45 41.05
C HIS A 8 -48.19 -13.80 40.13
N LYS A 9 -47.95 -13.73 38.82
CA LYS A 9 -48.50 -14.71 37.89
C LYS A 9 -47.40 -15.16 36.93
N CYS A 10 -47.03 -16.43 37.07
CA CYS A 10 -46.21 -17.18 36.12
C CYS A 10 -47.01 -17.50 34.84
N ALA A 11 -46.23 -17.62 33.75
CA ALA A 11 -46.44 -18.15 32.39
C ALA A 11 -47.39 -19.37 32.25
N PRO A 12 -47.76 -19.87 31.03
CA PRO A 12 -47.05 -19.73 29.74
C PRO A 12 -47.95 -19.60 28.47
N VAL A 13 -47.44 -18.99 27.39
CA VAL A 13 -47.86 -19.38 26.03
C VAL A 13 -46.63 -19.41 25.12
N VAL A 14 -46.21 -20.65 24.90
CA VAL A 14 -45.56 -21.27 23.75
C VAL A 14 -45.37 -20.37 22.52
N LEU A 15 -44.08 -20.12 22.23
CA LEU A 15 -43.41 -20.29 20.94
C LEU A 15 -44.26 -20.20 19.66
N ALA A 16 -44.17 -19.07 18.96
CA ALA A 16 -44.30 -19.04 17.50
C ALA A 16 -43.10 -18.27 16.95
N ALA A 17 -42.03 -19.01 16.67
CA ALA A 17 -40.92 -18.55 15.87
C ALA A 17 -41.41 -18.36 14.43
N VAL A 18 -41.62 -17.12 14.01
CA VAL A 18 -41.55 -16.76 12.60
C VAL A 18 -40.26 -16.00 12.41
N LEU A 19 -39.34 -16.64 11.70
CA LEU A 19 -38.11 -16.06 11.19
C LEU A 19 -38.46 -14.82 10.35
N GLY A 20 -38.39 -13.66 11.00
CA GLY A 20 -38.22 -12.38 10.34
C GLY A 20 -36.83 -11.88 10.68
N ALA A 21 -35.80 -12.41 10.03
CA ALA A 21 -34.50 -11.76 9.97
C ALA A 21 -34.67 -10.43 9.21
N SER A 22 -35.27 -9.45 9.86
CA SER A 22 -35.10 -8.07 9.50
C SER A 22 -33.66 -7.74 9.89
N ALA A 23 -32.76 -7.95 8.93
CA ALA A 23 -31.50 -7.26 8.88
C ALA A 23 -31.83 -5.77 8.92
N SER A 24 -31.95 -5.22 10.13
CA SER A 24 -31.91 -3.80 10.35
C SER A 24 -30.47 -3.44 10.02
N VAL A 25 -30.25 -3.16 8.74
CA VAL A 25 -29.08 -2.45 8.27
C VAL A 25 -29.15 -1.13 9.03
N CYS A 26 -28.48 -1.08 10.18
CA CYS A 26 -28.12 0.17 10.83
C CYS A 26 -27.25 0.90 9.80
N THR A 27 -27.94 1.65 8.94
CA THR A 27 -27.37 2.76 8.21
C THR A 27 -26.79 3.67 9.28
N LEU A 28 -25.48 3.53 9.54
CA LEU A 28 -24.72 4.55 10.24
C LEU A 28 -24.80 5.80 9.38
N ARG A 29 -25.89 6.55 9.53
CA ARG A 29 -25.92 7.95 9.14
C ARG A 29 -24.72 8.57 9.81
N ALA A 30 -23.87 9.25 9.03
CA ALA A 30 -22.80 10.07 9.56
C ALA A 30 -23.41 10.98 10.63
N GLN A 31 -23.22 10.61 11.90
CA GLN A 31 -23.89 11.27 13.01
C GLN A 31 -23.15 12.59 13.21
N VAL A 32 -23.69 13.66 12.62
CA VAL A 32 -23.11 14.99 12.74
C VAL A 32 -23.21 15.40 14.19
N VAL A 33 -22.07 15.37 14.88
CA VAL A 33 -21.99 15.80 16.28
C VAL A 33 -22.30 17.31 16.33
N PRO A 34 -23.36 17.72 17.04
CA PRO A 34 -23.71 19.13 17.16
C PRO A 34 -22.59 19.88 17.89
N ILE A 35 -22.30 21.11 17.45
CA ILE A 35 -21.13 21.91 17.90
C ILE A 35 -20.99 21.95 19.42
N LYS A 36 -22.11 22.09 20.15
CA LYS A 36 -22.15 22.15 21.62
C LYS A 36 -21.66 20.87 22.31
N ARG A 37 -21.69 19.71 21.64
CA ARG A 37 -21.25 18.42 22.19
C ARG A 37 -19.86 17.98 21.73
N ARG A 38 -19.26 18.67 20.76
CA ARG A 38 -17.94 18.29 20.21
C ARG A 38 -16.85 18.33 21.26
N ALA A 39 -16.80 19.40 22.06
CA ALA A 39 -15.77 19.55 23.11
C ALA A 39 -15.83 18.43 24.16
N VAL A 40 -17.04 18.00 24.55
CA VAL A 40 -17.23 16.92 25.54
C VAL A 40 -16.80 15.56 24.96
N ILE A 41 -17.13 15.31 23.69
CA ILE A 41 -16.75 14.05 23.01
C ILE A 41 -15.24 14.02 22.74
N LEU A 42 -14.65 15.14 22.34
CA LEU A 42 -13.20 15.26 22.16
C LEU A 42 -12.46 15.04 23.48
N ALA A 43 -12.89 15.69 24.57
CA ALA A 43 -12.29 15.49 25.89
C ALA A 43 -12.46 14.05 26.41
N ALA A 44 -13.57 13.38 26.10
CA ALA A 44 -13.76 11.97 26.41
C ALA A 44 -12.82 11.07 25.58
N GLY A 45 -12.68 11.34 24.28
CA GLY A 45 -11.77 10.61 23.39
C GLY A 45 -10.30 10.79 23.77
N GLU A 46 -9.88 12.01 24.11
CA GLU A 46 -8.53 12.31 24.59
C GLU A 46 -8.20 11.51 25.85
N ARG A 47 -9.14 11.39 26.80
CA ARG A 47 -8.93 10.55 27.99
C ARG A 47 -8.68 9.10 27.63
N TYR A 48 -9.45 8.53 26.71
CA TYR A 48 -9.26 7.15 26.24
C TYR A 48 -7.92 6.92 25.52
N LEU A 49 -7.42 7.92 24.80
CA LEU A 49 -6.13 7.83 24.10
C LEU A 49 -4.93 8.01 25.04
N VAL A 50 -5.08 8.81 26.10
CA VAL A 50 -4.00 9.12 27.05
C VAL A 50 -3.83 8.01 28.11
N THR A 51 -4.91 7.33 28.50
CA THR A 51 -4.79 6.08 29.29
C THR A 51 -4.36 4.93 28.39
N PHE A 52 -3.08 4.91 28.05
CA PHE A 52 -2.42 3.76 27.44
C PHE A 52 -2.22 2.70 28.53
N ASP A 53 -3.15 1.76 28.60
CA ASP A 53 -3.13 0.68 29.59
C ASP A 53 -2.14 -0.39 29.15
N GLN A 54 -0.94 -0.39 29.75
CA GLN A 54 0.12 -1.38 29.46
C GLN A 54 -0.38 -2.82 29.61
N GLN A 55 -1.31 -3.08 30.53
CA GLN A 55 -1.88 -4.42 30.74
C GLN A 55 -2.64 -4.92 29.50
N LYS A 56 -3.28 -4.03 28.74
CA LYS A 56 -3.97 -4.39 27.49
C LYS A 56 -3.03 -4.67 26.34
N LEU A 57 -1.85 -4.03 26.30
CA LEU A 57 -0.84 -4.39 25.32
C LEU A 57 -0.23 -5.75 25.60
N ASP A 58 0.02 -6.05 26.88
CA ASP A 58 0.50 -7.37 27.27
C ASP A 58 -0.54 -8.45 26.92
N GLU A 59 -1.83 -8.16 27.11
CA GLU A 59 -2.92 -9.04 26.68
C GLU A 59 -2.91 -9.25 25.15
N ILE A 60 -2.82 -8.19 24.34
CA ILE A 60 -2.76 -8.27 22.87
C ILE A 60 -1.50 -9.01 22.39
N ASN A 61 -0.34 -8.76 23.00
CA ASN A 61 0.92 -9.42 22.64
C ASN A 61 0.98 -10.88 23.09
N SER A 62 0.22 -11.26 24.11
CA SER A 62 0.07 -12.65 24.56
C SER A 62 -0.83 -13.49 23.66
N LEU A 63 -1.61 -12.86 22.77
CA LEU A 63 -2.45 -13.58 21.81
C LEU A 63 -1.56 -14.24 20.75
N LYS A 64 -1.56 -15.58 20.74
CA LYS A 64 -0.91 -16.36 19.69
C LYS A 64 -1.55 -16.02 18.34
N TYR A 65 -0.76 -15.54 17.38
CA TYR A 65 -1.24 -15.22 16.04
C TYR A 65 -1.87 -16.45 15.38
N PRO A 66 -3.17 -16.44 15.02
CA PRO A 66 -3.87 -17.60 14.47
C PRO A 66 -3.40 -17.98 13.05
N PHE A 67 -2.54 -17.15 12.43
CA PHE A 67 -1.94 -17.37 11.12
C PHE A 67 -0.41 -17.48 11.19
N ALA A 68 0.16 -17.70 12.39
CA ALA A 68 1.57 -18.01 12.48
C ALA A 68 1.81 -19.41 11.91
N PHE A 69 2.55 -19.48 10.80
CA PHE A 69 3.11 -20.73 10.32
C PHE A 69 4.24 -21.13 11.28
N GLU A 70 4.01 -22.15 12.09
CA GLU A 70 5.10 -22.82 12.79
C GLU A 70 5.93 -23.56 11.73
N ALA A 71 7.16 -23.09 11.50
CA ALA A 71 8.09 -23.78 10.63
C ALA A 71 8.39 -25.15 11.26
N GLU A 72 7.90 -26.21 10.63
CA GLU A 72 8.24 -27.58 10.97
C GLU A 72 9.77 -27.71 10.88
N GLN A 73 10.42 -27.97 12.01
CA GLN A 73 11.86 -28.27 12.01
C GLN A 73 12.05 -29.62 11.33
N ALA A 74 12.29 -29.59 10.01
CA ALA A 74 12.70 -30.74 9.26
C ALA A 74 14.00 -31.30 9.89
N PRO A 75 14.10 -32.62 10.11
CA PRO A 75 15.35 -33.21 10.57
C PRO A 75 16.44 -32.90 9.54
N ALA A 76 17.59 -32.43 10.02
CA ALA A 76 18.73 -32.07 9.18
C ALA A 76 19.30 -33.31 8.49
N THR A 77 18.79 -33.62 7.29
CA THR A 77 19.49 -34.47 6.34
C THR A 77 20.62 -33.63 5.77
N VAL A 78 21.86 -33.98 6.14
CA VAL A 78 23.06 -33.42 5.53
C VAL A 78 23.19 -34.02 4.13
N GLU A 79 22.49 -33.43 3.17
CA GLU A 79 22.83 -33.60 1.77
C GLU A 79 24.02 -32.68 1.48
N THR A 80 25.19 -33.27 1.27
CA THR A 80 26.33 -32.59 0.64
C THR A 80 25.82 -31.89 -0.62
N PRO A 81 25.89 -30.55 -0.72
CA PRO A 81 25.52 -29.88 -1.94
C PRO A 81 26.56 -30.24 -2.99
N GLN A 82 26.20 -31.14 -3.91
CA GLN A 82 26.83 -31.13 -5.22
C GLN A 82 26.43 -29.79 -5.83
N THR A 83 27.35 -28.82 -5.74
CA THR A 83 27.28 -27.57 -6.48
C THR A 83 27.22 -27.94 -7.96
N GLN A 84 26.00 -28.10 -8.47
CA GLN A 84 25.76 -28.01 -9.90
C GLN A 84 26.13 -26.58 -10.26
N THR A 85 27.33 -26.41 -10.78
CA THR A 85 27.75 -25.19 -11.45
C THR A 85 26.75 -25.01 -12.60
N ALA A 86 25.71 -24.22 -12.35
CA ALA A 86 24.86 -23.73 -13.39
C ALA A 86 25.77 -23.07 -14.43
N PRO A 87 25.55 -23.30 -15.73
CA PRO A 87 26.35 -22.64 -16.75
C PRO A 87 26.29 -21.14 -16.50
N GLU A 88 27.44 -20.52 -16.25
CA GLU A 88 27.59 -19.07 -16.22
C GLU A 88 27.14 -18.58 -17.59
N LEU A 89 25.88 -18.13 -17.67
CA LEU A 89 25.42 -17.34 -18.79
C LEU A 89 26.37 -16.14 -18.88
N PRO A 90 26.81 -15.75 -20.09
CA PRO A 90 27.67 -14.59 -20.24
C PRO A 90 27.00 -13.41 -19.53
N SER A 91 27.69 -12.81 -18.56
CA SER A 91 27.18 -11.66 -17.84
C SER A 91 26.86 -10.58 -18.86
N LEU A 92 25.58 -10.21 -18.94
CA LEU A 92 25.15 -9.12 -19.80
C LEU A 92 25.86 -7.85 -19.36
N THR A 93 26.36 -7.09 -20.31
CA THR A 93 26.92 -5.77 -20.01
C THR A 93 25.80 -4.81 -19.62
N ASP A 94 26.08 -3.88 -18.70
CA ASP A 94 25.11 -2.88 -18.25
C ASP A 94 24.46 -2.12 -19.42
N GLU A 95 25.23 -1.86 -20.49
CA GLU A 95 24.73 -1.21 -21.71
C GLU A 95 23.65 -2.03 -22.43
N GLN A 96 23.82 -3.36 -22.52
CA GLN A 96 22.84 -4.25 -23.17
C GLN A 96 21.55 -4.33 -22.35
N VAL A 97 21.68 -4.42 -21.03
CA VAL A 97 20.54 -4.41 -20.11
C VAL A 97 19.81 -3.07 -20.19
N LEU A 98 20.54 -1.96 -20.19
CA LEU A 98 19.98 -0.62 -20.26
C LEU A 98 19.29 -0.37 -21.61
N ALA A 99 19.85 -0.86 -22.71
CA ALA A 99 19.21 -0.83 -24.02
C ALA A 99 17.91 -1.63 -24.05
N ALA A 100 17.91 -2.86 -23.51
CA ALA A 100 16.74 -3.71 -23.42
C ALA A 100 15.65 -3.17 -22.48
N PHE A 101 16.05 -2.49 -21.40
CA PHE A 101 15.13 -1.77 -20.53
C PHE A 101 14.51 -0.58 -21.28
N SER A 102 15.33 0.23 -21.96
CA SER A 102 14.87 1.44 -22.65
C SER A 102 13.87 1.17 -23.77
N SER A 103 13.91 0.00 -24.41
CA SER A 103 12.95 -0.37 -25.46
C SER A 103 11.57 -0.76 -24.91
N LYS A 104 11.51 -1.21 -23.65
CA LYS A 104 10.26 -1.50 -22.93
C LYS A 104 9.76 -0.30 -22.13
N PHE A 105 10.65 0.63 -21.82
CA PHE A 105 10.37 1.80 -21.01
C PHE A 105 9.77 2.91 -21.87
N ASN A 106 8.44 2.92 -21.96
CA ASN A 106 7.68 3.92 -22.71
C ASN A 106 6.89 4.80 -21.74
N PRO A 107 7.43 5.96 -21.31
CA PRO A 107 6.70 6.87 -20.44
C PRO A 107 5.47 7.43 -21.17
N THR A 108 4.34 7.47 -20.47
CA THR A 108 3.06 8.00 -20.95
C THR A 108 3.02 9.52 -20.94
N GLY A 109 3.95 10.18 -20.24
CA GLY A 109 4.04 11.64 -20.20
C GLY A 109 4.80 12.14 -18.98
N MET A 110 4.65 13.42 -18.68
CA MET A 110 5.25 14.05 -17.51
C MET A 110 4.22 14.76 -16.64
N MET A 111 4.55 14.91 -15.37
CA MET A 111 3.79 15.69 -14.41
C MET A 111 4.76 16.51 -13.56
N ALA A 112 4.53 17.81 -13.45
CA ALA A 112 5.23 18.65 -12.49
C ALA A 112 4.40 18.78 -11.20
N ARG A 113 5.02 18.65 -10.03
CA ARG A 113 4.40 18.94 -8.73
C ARG A 113 5.35 19.82 -7.93
N GLY A 114 5.03 21.10 -7.83
CA GLY A 114 5.98 22.11 -7.33
C GLY A 114 7.16 22.23 -8.28
N ASP A 115 8.37 22.14 -7.74
CA ASP A 115 9.63 22.25 -8.50
C ASP A 115 10.17 20.88 -8.98
N VAL A 116 9.41 19.79 -8.77
CA VAL A 116 9.85 18.44 -9.13
C VAL A 116 9.10 17.93 -10.35
N ASN A 117 9.88 17.52 -11.36
CA ASN A 117 9.38 16.84 -12.56
C ASN A 117 9.32 15.33 -12.33
N TYR A 118 8.16 14.76 -12.64
CA TYR A 118 7.88 13.34 -12.56
C TYR A 118 7.64 12.79 -13.96
N LEU A 119 8.22 11.63 -14.24
CA LEU A 119 7.93 10.85 -15.42
C LEU A 119 6.77 9.89 -15.11
N LEU A 120 5.73 9.89 -15.94
CA LEU A 120 4.58 9.01 -15.80
C LEU A 120 4.88 7.69 -16.51
N VAL A 121 5.14 6.64 -15.76
CA VAL A 121 5.51 5.33 -16.30
C VAL A 121 4.31 4.37 -16.19
N PRO A 122 3.88 3.73 -17.29
CA PRO A 122 2.87 2.69 -17.23
C PRO A 122 3.47 1.40 -16.65
N LEU A 123 3.03 1.02 -15.46
CA LEU A 123 3.35 -0.24 -14.80
C LEU A 123 2.12 -1.14 -14.86
N GLY A 124 1.99 -1.89 -15.95
CA GLY A 124 0.83 -2.74 -16.19
C GLY A 124 -0.43 -1.90 -16.49
N LYS A 125 -1.42 -1.94 -15.60
CA LYS A 125 -2.69 -1.19 -15.77
C LYS A 125 -2.67 0.19 -15.13
N GLU A 126 -1.65 0.50 -14.34
CA GLU A 126 -1.55 1.74 -13.57
C GLU A 126 -0.42 2.62 -14.11
N THR A 127 -0.63 3.93 -14.10
CA THR A 127 0.41 4.90 -14.43
C THR A 127 0.96 5.48 -13.13
N ARG A 128 2.26 5.29 -12.87
CA ARG A 128 2.90 5.76 -11.65
C ARG A 128 3.83 6.95 -11.95
N PRO A 129 3.77 8.03 -11.16
CA PRO A 129 4.77 9.10 -11.25
C PRO A 129 6.09 8.64 -10.62
N VAL A 130 7.18 8.80 -11.36
CA VAL A 130 8.54 8.47 -10.94
C VAL A 130 9.40 9.74 -11.00
N ALA A 131 10.00 10.12 -9.87
CA ALA A 131 10.83 11.31 -9.80
C ALA A 131 12.26 11.02 -10.28
N ALA A 132 12.95 12.07 -10.74
CA ALA A 132 14.40 12.04 -10.93
C ALA A 132 15.11 11.50 -9.67
N GLY A 133 16.11 10.66 -9.87
CA GLY A 133 16.86 9.96 -8.83
C GLY A 133 16.26 8.64 -8.34
N SER A 134 15.02 8.31 -8.72
CA SER A 134 14.34 7.08 -8.27
C SER A 134 14.92 5.82 -8.90
N LEU A 135 14.92 4.72 -8.15
CA LEU A 135 15.29 3.38 -8.64
C LEU A 135 14.06 2.66 -9.18
N ILE A 136 14.20 2.08 -10.36
CA ILE A 136 13.18 1.32 -11.07
C ILE A 136 13.71 -0.10 -11.23
N ARG A 137 13.08 -1.04 -10.53
CA ARG A 137 13.45 -2.45 -10.60
C ARG A 137 12.87 -3.09 -11.85
N PHE A 138 13.71 -3.73 -12.64
CA PHE A 138 13.35 -4.40 -13.88
C PHE A 138 13.93 -5.81 -13.92
N ASN A 139 13.12 -6.77 -14.35
CA ASN A 139 13.57 -8.15 -14.51
C ASN A 139 13.88 -8.44 -15.98
N TYR A 140 15.10 -8.90 -16.26
CA TYR A 140 15.55 -9.30 -17.58
C TYR A 140 16.34 -10.60 -17.49
N GLN A 141 15.98 -11.60 -18.30
CA GLN A 141 16.64 -12.91 -18.32
C GLN A 141 16.81 -13.56 -16.92
N ASN A 142 15.75 -13.49 -16.09
CA ASN A 142 15.71 -13.98 -14.70
C ASN A 142 16.62 -13.26 -13.69
N GLU A 143 17.24 -12.14 -14.06
CA GLU A 143 17.95 -11.26 -13.15
C GLU A 143 17.20 -9.96 -12.93
N ALA A 144 17.30 -9.42 -11.72
CA ALA A 144 16.69 -8.16 -11.34
C ALA A 144 17.76 -7.05 -11.36
N TYR A 145 17.48 -6.00 -12.11
CA TYR A 145 18.35 -4.83 -12.25
C TYR A 145 17.64 -3.59 -11.71
N ASP A 146 18.38 -2.75 -10.98
CA ASP A 146 17.89 -1.49 -10.46
C ASP A 146 18.38 -0.34 -11.35
N VAL A 147 17.51 0.12 -12.25
CA VAL A 147 17.79 1.24 -13.15
C VAL A 147 17.44 2.54 -12.46
N ARG A 148 18.39 3.46 -12.35
CA ARG A 148 18.16 4.79 -11.80
C ARG A 148 17.66 5.74 -12.88
N LEU A 149 16.55 6.43 -12.61
CA LEU A 149 16.13 7.58 -13.40
C LEU A 149 17.04 8.75 -13.01
N GLY A 150 17.77 9.31 -13.97
CA GLY A 150 18.59 10.49 -13.78
C GLY A 150 17.75 11.76 -13.89
N GLU A 151 18.26 12.72 -14.64
CA GLU A 151 17.57 13.99 -14.92
C GLU A 151 16.36 13.77 -15.82
N VAL A 152 15.29 14.52 -15.54
CA VAL A 152 14.05 14.57 -16.31
C VAL A 152 13.81 16.02 -16.69
N THR A 153 13.94 16.31 -17.98
CA THR A 153 13.69 17.62 -18.60
C THR A 153 12.45 17.55 -19.48
N ASP A 154 12.02 18.68 -20.03
CA ASP A 154 10.81 18.76 -20.87
C ASP A 154 10.91 17.90 -22.13
N ASP A 155 12.12 17.74 -22.68
CA ASP A 155 12.35 17.04 -23.94
C ASP A 155 13.07 15.70 -23.78
N GLU A 156 13.85 15.52 -22.70
CA GLU A 156 14.75 14.38 -22.56
C GLU A 156 14.78 13.85 -21.12
N TYR A 157 15.03 12.55 -20.98
CA TYR A 157 15.29 11.89 -19.70
C TYR A 157 16.52 11.00 -19.77
N THR A 158 17.20 10.86 -18.64
CA THR A 158 18.38 10.00 -18.51
C THR A 158 18.05 8.73 -17.73
N LEU A 159 18.52 7.57 -18.19
CA LEU A 159 18.53 6.31 -17.45
C LEU A 159 19.96 5.90 -17.13
N GLN A 160 20.18 5.32 -15.96
CA GLN A 160 21.50 4.87 -15.49
C GLN A 160 21.41 3.46 -14.89
N LEU A 161 22.39 2.62 -15.20
CA LEU A 161 22.58 1.31 -14.58
C LEU A 161 24.08 1.12 -14.38
N GLY A 162 24.53 1.00 -13.13
CA GLY A 162 25.97 0.95 -12.82
C GLY A 162 26.70 2.19 -13.36
N GLU A 163 27.63 1.98 -14.28
CA GLU A 163 28.38 3.03 -14.98
C GLU A 163 27.75 3.44 -16.32
N ALA A 164 26.82 2.64 -16.84
CA ALA A 164 26.16 2.91 -18.12
C ALA A 164 25.11 4.02 -17.97
N ARG A 165 25.13 4.98 -18.91
CA ARG A 165 24.17 6.09 -19.00
C ARG A 165 23.55 6.13 -20.39
N LEU A 166 22.23 6.23 -20.44
CA LEU A 166 21.48 6.36 -21.67
C LEU A 166 20.56 7.58 -21.62
N VAL A 167 20.66 8.46 -22.61
CA VAL A 167 19.77 9.62 -22.77
C VAL A 167 18.72 9.29 -23.82
N ARG A 168 17.45 9.57 -23.50
CA ARG A 168 16.31 9.34 -24.38
C ARG A 168 15.47 10.60 -24.51
N ARG A 169 14.94 10.81 -25.71
CA ARG A 169 13.99 11.87 -26.00
C ARG A 169 12.57 11.41 -25.68
N LEU A 170 11.78 12.32 -25.14
CA LEU A 170 10.32 12.19 -25.07
C LEU A 170 9.75 12.38 -26.47
N ASP A 171 8.85 11.51 -26.90
CA ASP A 171 8.20 11.64 -28.21
C ASP A 171 7.40 12.96 -28.27
N LYS A 172 7.66 13.79 -29.28
CA LYS A 172 7.05 15.14 -29.44
C LYS A 172 5.53 15.14 -29.71
N SER A 173 4.85 14.00 -29.59
CA SER A 173 3.38 13.96 -29.50
C SER A 173 2.87 14.52 -28.17
N PHE A 174 3.78 14.81 -27.22
CA PHE A 174 3.52 15.56 -26.01
C PHE A 174 3.47 17.06 -26.30
N ASP A 175 2.26 17.57 -26.46
CA ASP A 175 1.95 19.00 -26.50
C ASP A 175 2.18 19.62 -25.10
N PRO A 176 3.21 20.46 -24.89
CA PRO A 176 3.53 21.03 -23.58
C PRO A 176 2.40 21.92 -23.04
N ASP A 177 1.51 22.41 -23.91
CA ASP A 177 0.32 23.19 -23.51
C ASP A 177 -0.77 22.33 -22.83
N ARG A 178 -0.66 21.00 -22.89
CA ARG A 178 -1.55 20.07 -22.15
C ARG A 178 -1.09 19.76 -20.73
N ILE A 179 0.05 20.29 -20.28
CA ILE A 179 0.47 20.18 -18.88
C ILE A 179 -0.53 20.97 -18.04
N LYS A 180 -1.52 20.27 -17.46
CA LYS A 180 -2.43 20.84 -16.46
C LYS A 180 -1.62 21.19 -15.22
N ARG A 181 -1.07 22.41 -15.19
CA ARG A 181 -0.52 23.00 -13.98
C ARG A 181 -1.66 23.07 -12.97
N PHE A 182 -1.59 22.23 -11.93
CA PHE A 182 -2.49 22.34 -10.79
C PHE A 182 -2.05 23.55 -9.98
N THR A 183 -2.59 24.72 -10.32
CA THR A 183 -2.43 25.90 -9.49
C THR A 183 -3.39 25.73 -8.30
N PRO A 184 -2.90 25.72 -7.04
CA PRO A 184 -3.78 25.77 -5.89
C PRO A 184 -4.56 27.10 -5.94
N GLN A 185 -5.89 27.03 -5.96
CA GLN A 185 -6.71 28.23 -5.82
C GLN A 185 -6.60 28.74 -4.37
N PRO A 186 -6.50 30.07 -4.17
CA PRO A 186 -6.42 30.69 -2.85
C PRO A 186 -7.71 30.54 -2.04
#